data_AF-T5AIM7-F1
#
_entry.id   AF-T5AIM7-F1
#
_cell.length_a   1.000
_cell.length_b   1.000
_cell.length_c   1.000
_cell.angle_alpha   90.00
_cell.angle_beta   90.00
_cell.angle_gamma   90.00
#
_symmetry.space_group_name_H-M   'P 1'
#
loop_
_entity.id
_entity.type
_entity.pdbx_description
1 polymer ?
#
loop_
_entity_poly.entity_id
_entity_poly.type
_entity_poly.pdbx_seq_one_letter_code
_entity_poly.pdbx_strand_id
1 'polypeptide(L)'
;MDPRSERFRRLAQLFHEHISGERQVGGPQDAKLFLEAADVLCKQKSPSACVEAIVSSPKGVEVVRTTVRSGLSTDSVKTALGLFISHLLSPQVKALGGGQFLQHMLLAILSPPTFWNALREAHSSHAIQDEHLETFAKLCLEIATSQHPDLQVQANHVEELINGKSLMEASSHPVRVIAYRIQKVIQLRSSALPVDLDGGPGGRHDNDFADFRHIRIYPTADEIRSTEEPFLQRLDDVFKGPKESRARDHRGWVYRLLREDMLGELREDLLAALGHKKTRRTHRSLQDLALAEADPDDFRSAEPFTLTIKCGHGVTFPWQESTRQDRKNFLFDNRSFMKHLSFGALCSGIDVVAFGSLLRDVDLLSDSPPVLVVRFTDAAGLRHAVEALLGTKRQQLKFVVVDTPTFAYEPILQRLKELAHVPIVDLLLDPTEAASNEYEPPTQLANVLESLEAASLGSKEVDLSSLLALTKPIRVRGAQLESLINGLKSTIGQIQGPPGTKVLRWRADCAPDPEAHGPSGARLEPHEPRTRSVPRRLDGHWHRQGRHGEARIQALCTDTNAGAGRLHEIARVSVRARSMVRPQKTQSGGE
;
A
#
# COMPACT_ATOMS: atom_id res chain seq x y z
N MET A 1 -14.38 -34.16 -44.86
CA MET A 1 -13.47 -33.01 -44.65
C MET A 1 -14.19 -32.02 -43.75
N ASP A 2 -13.54 -31.49 -42.71
CA ASP A 2 -14.18 -30.55 -41.77
C ASP A 2 -14.41 -29.19 -42.48
N PRO A 3 -15.66 -28.72 -42.64
CA PRO A 3 -15.98 -27.47 -43.32
C PRO A 3 -15.29 -26.24 -42.71
N ARG A 4 -14.90 -26.30 -41.43
CA ARG A 4 -14.10 -25.25 -40.79
C ARG A 4 -12.69 -25.15 -41.39
N SER A 5 -12.05 -26.29 -41.66
CA SER A 5 -10.70 -26.36 -42.24
C SER A 5 -10.62 -25.75 -43.64
N GLU A 6 -11.70 -25.84 -44.41
CA GLU A 6 -11.76 -25.31 -45.77
C GLU A 6 -11.94 -23.80 -45.80
N ARG A 7 -12.82 -23.25 -44.94
CA ARG A 7 -12.95 -21.80 -44.75
C ARG A 7 -11.62 -21.17 -44.31
N PHE A 8 -10.88 -21.83 -43.43
CA PHE A 8 -9.58 -21.32 -42.98
C PHE A 8 -8.54 -21.26 -44.10
N ARG A 9 -8.43 -22.30 -44.93
CA ARG A 9 -7.50 -22.25 -46.08
C ARG A 9 -7.86 -21.14 -47.05
N ARG A 10 -9.15 -20.92 -47.31
CA ARG A 10 -9.62 -19.82 -48.17
C ARG A 10 -9.25 -18.46 -47.60
N LEU A 11 -9.45 -18.24 -46.29
CA LEU A 11 -9.06 -16.98 -45.64
C LEU A 11 -7.54 -16.77 -45.62
N ALA A 12 -6.76 -17.83 -45.34
CA ALA A 12 -5.30 -17.74 -45.39
C ALA A 12 -4.79 -17.43 -46.81
N GLN A 13 -5.40 -18.03 -47.84
CA GLN A 13 -5.08 -17.73 -49.24
C GLN A 13 -5.44 -16.27 -49.57
N LEU A 14 -6.64 -15.82 -49.21
CA LEU A 14 -7.07 -14.44 -49.38
C LEU A 14 -6.09 -13.45 -48.73
N PHE A 15 -5.60 -13.73 -47.51
CA PHE A 15 -4.60 -12.88 -46.87
C PHE A 15 -3.34 -12.70 -47.73
N HIS A 16 -2.81 -13.79 -48.28
CA HIS A 16 -1.61 -13.75 -49.12
C HIS A 16 -1.87 -13.02 -50.45
N GLU A 17 -3.02 -13.23 -51.08
CA GLU A 17 -3.43 -12.53 -52.31
C GLU A 17 -3.53 -11.01 -52.12
N HIS A 18 -3.97 -10.56 -50.94
CA HIS A 18 -4.01 -9.13 -50.63
C HIS A 18 -2.60 -8.57 -50.42
N ILE A 19 -1.78 -9.17 -49.57
CA ILE A 19 -0.43 -8.65 -49.27
C ILE A 19 0.55 -8.74 -50.46
N SER A 20 0.36 -9.71 -51.37
CA SER A 20 1.12 -9.81 -52.63
C SER A 20 0.67 -8.78 -53.67
N GLY A 21 -0.55 -8.25 -53.52
CA GLY A 21 -1.12 -7.25 -54.41
C GLY A 21 -1.94 -7.81 -55.58
N GLU A 22 -2.24 -9.11 -55.58
CA GLU A 22 -3.11 -9.78 -56.55
C GLU A 22 -4.58 -9.34 -56.39
N ARG A 23 -4.98 -9.00 -55.18
CA ARG A 23 -6.32 -8.46 -54.86
C ARG A 23 -6.22 -7.14 -54.09
N GLN A 24 -6.99 -6.15 -54.50
CA GLN A 24 -7.06 -4.85 -53.82
C GLN A 24 -8.24 -4.77 -52.87
N VAL A 25 -8.08 -3.99 -51.79
CA VAL A 25 -9.16 -3.65 -50.88
C VAL A 25 -9.95 -2.49 -51.47
N GLY A 26 -11.05 -2.81 -52.16
CA GLY A 26 -11.88 -1.82 -52.85
C GLY A 26 -12.96 -1.17 -51.98
N GLY A 27 -13.32 -1.77 -50.83
CA GLY A 27 -14.39 -1.28 -49.98
C GLY A 27 -14.46 -1.93 -48.59
N PRO A 28 -15.43 -1.51 -47.75
CA PRO A 28 -15.51 -1.90 -46.34
C PRO A 28 -15.75 -3.40 -46.11
N GLN A 29 -16.40 -4.10 -47.05
CA GLN A 29 -16.57 -5.56 -46.97
C GLN A 29 -15.27 -6.31 -47.21
N ASP A 30 -14.48 -5.93 -48.22
CA ASP A 30 -13.16 -6.53 -48.46
C ASP A 30 -12.21 -6.24 -47.30
N ALA A 31 -12.28 -5.05 -46.72
CA ALA A 31 -11.52 -4.68 -45.53
C ALA A 31 -11.85 -5.56 -44.32
N LYS A 32 -13.14 -5.81 -44.07
CA LYS A 32 -13.57 -6.75 -43.03
C LYS A 32 -13.05 -8.16 -43.28
N LEU A 33 -13.12 -8.65 -44.52
CA LEU A 33 -12.61 -9.97 -44.88
C LEU A 33 -11.09 -10.08 -44.68
N PHE A 34 -10.33 -9.03 -44.99
CA PHE A 34 -8.90 -8.98 -44.71
C PHE A 34 -8.60 -9.05 -43.20
N LEU A 35 -9.34 -8.29 -42.37
CA LEU A 35 -9.18 -8.33 -40.91
C LEU A 35 -9.53 -9.71 -40.32
N GLU A 36 -10.59 -10.36 -40.82
CA GLU A 36 -10.94 -11.74 -40.44
C GLU A 36 -9.84 -12.73 -40.86
N ALA A 37 -9.26 -12.56 -42.05
CA ALA A 37 -8.16 -13.39 -42.52
C ALA A 37 -6.89 -13.21 -41.69
N ALA A 38 -6.58 -11.97 -41.28
CA ALA A 38 -5.46 -11.65 -40.40
C ALA A 38 -5.66 -12.25 -39.00
N ASP A 39 -6.86 -12.15 -38.40
CA ASP A 39 -7.20 -12.77 -37.11
C ASP A 39 -6.98 -14.28 -37.11
N VAL A 40 -7.44 -14.96 -38.17
CA VAL A 40 -7.25 -16.40 -38.35
C VAL A 40 -5.75 -16.75 -38.41
N LEU A 41 -4.96 -15.97 -39.15
CA LEU A 41 -3.54 -16.24 -39.31
C LEU A 41 -2.76 -16.00 -38.00
N CYS A 42 -3.11 -14.95 -37.26
CA CYS A 42 -2.60 -14.68 -35.91
C CYS A 42 -2.90 -15.83 -34.94
N LYS A 43 -4.11 -16.40 -34.99
CA LYS A 43 -4.52 -17.53 -34.13
C LYS A 43 -3.88 -18.86 -34.50
N GLN A 44 -3.59 -19.11 -35.78
CA GLN A 44 -3.04 -20.39 -36.24
C GLN A 44 -1.52 -20.48 -36.15
N LYS A 45 -0.81 -19.40 -36.52
CA LYS A 45 0.66 -19.37 -36.50
C LYS A 45 1.13 -18.61 -35.27
N SER A 46 1.12 -17.29 -35.37
CA SER A 46 1.37 -16.36 -34.29
C SER A 46 1.10 -14.93 -34.80
N PRO A 47 0.79 -13.98 -33.91
CA PRO A 47 0.77 -12.57 -34.25
C PRO A 47 2.08 -12.08 -34.88
N SER A 48 3.23 -12.56 -34.40
CA SER A 48 4.54 -12.21 -34.96
C SER A 48 4.70 -12.62 -36.42
N ALA A 49 4.35 -13.86 -36.77
CA ALA A 49 4.43 -14.36 -38.14
C ALA A 49 3.48 -13.62 -39.10
N CYS A 50 2.32 -13.18 -38.59
CA CYS A 50 1.39 -12.35 -39.36
C CYS A 50 2.01 -11.00 -39.72
N VAL A 51 2.58 -10.31 -38.73
CA VAL A 51 3.21 -8.99 -38.94
C VAL A 51 4.46 -9.10 -39.81
N GLU A 52 5.30 -10.12 -39.62
CA GLU A 52 6.46 -10.38 -40.49
C GLU A 52 6.04 -10.60 -41.94
N ALA A 53 4.98 -11.37 -42.19
CA ALA A 53 4.45 -11.59 -43.54
C ALA A 53 3.96 -10.29 -44.18
N ILE A 54 3.30 -9.42 -43.41
CA ILE A 54 2.83 -8.11 -43.89
C ILE A 54 4.00 -7.20 -44.23
N VAL A 55 4.96 -7.06 -43.31
CA VAL A 55 6.12 -6.16 -43.48
C VAL A 55 7.05 -6.64 -44.59
N SER A 56 7.19 -7.96 -44.76
CA SER A 56 8.05 -8.56 -45.80
C SER A 56 7.40 -8.60 -47.18
N SER A 57 6.10 -8.29 -47.30
CA SER A 57 5.37 -8.31 -48.57
C SER A 57 5.37 -6.94 -49.24
N PRO A 58 5.45 -6.88 -50.59
CA PRO A 58 5.61 -5.62 -51.31
C PRO A 58 4.45 -4.64 -51.13
N LYS A 59 3.21 -5.12 -50.98
CA LYS A 59 2.02 -4.28 -50.75
C LYS A 59 1.39 -4.47 -49.37
N GLY A 60 2.00 -5.24 -48.46
CA GLY A 60 1.38 -5.60 -47.19
C GLY A 60 1.02 -4.39 -46.34
N VAL A 61 1.96 -3.45 -46.16
CA VAL A 61 1.75 -2.22 -45.37
C VAL A 61 0.69 -1.31 -45.99
N GLU A 62 0.67 -1.22 -47.32
CA GLU A 62 -0.32 -0.44 -48.06
C GLU A 62 -1.74 -1.02 -47.91
N VAL A 63 -1.87 -2.35 -47.92
CA VAL A 63 -3.14 -3.04 -47.69
C VAL A 63 -3.68 -2.75 -46.30
N VAL A 64 -2.85 -2.83 -45.25
CA VAL A 64 -3.25 -2.47 -43.88
C VAL A 64 -3.76 -1.04 -43.83
N ARG A 65 -3.01 -0.12 -44.44
CA ARG A 65 -3.32 1.30 -44.51
C ARG A 65 -4.67 1.57 -45.20
N THR A 66 -4.94 0.93 -46.33
CA THR A 66 -6.20 1.08 -47.07
C THR A 66 -7.36 0.42 -46.33
N THR A 67 -7.12 -0.73 -45.70
CA THR A 67 -8.11 -1.47 -44.90
C THR A 67 -8.69 -0.59 -43.79
N VAL A 68 -7.84 -0.01 -42.93
CA VAL A 68 -8.31 0.81 -41.80
C VAL A 68 -8.99 2.11 -42.24
N ARG A 69 -8.71 2.60 -43.46
CA ARG A 69 -9.30 3.84 -44.00
C ARG A 69 -10.61 3.63 -44.72
N SER A 70 -10.82 2.45 -45.28
CA SER A 70 -12.07 2.10 -45.97
C SER A 70 -13.26 1.91 -45.01
N GLY A 71 -13.00 1.68 -43.72
CA GLY A 71 -14.03 1.47 -42.69
C GLY A 71 -13.85 2.41 -41.50
N LEU A 72 -14.49 3.58 -41.54
CA LEU A 72 -14.46 4.58 -40.46
C LEU A 72 -15.73 4.60 -39.58
N SER A 73 -16.70 3.73 -39.85
CA SER A 73 -17.87 3.57 -38.98
C SER A 73 -17.48 2.95 -37.64
N THR A 74 -18.27 3.22 -36.59
CA THR A 74 -18.05 2.69 -35.24
C THR A 74 -17.88 1.16 -35.22
N ASP A 75 -18.66 0.43 -36.01
CA ASP A 75 -18.56 -1.04 -36.13
C ASP A 75 -17.27 -1.49 -36.82
N SER A 76 -16.83 -0.75 -37.85
CA SER A 76 -15.56 -1.04 -38.53
C SER A 76 -14.37 -0.81 -37.62
N VAL A 77 -14.41 0.26 -36.82
CA VAL A 77 -13.40 0.57 -35.81
C VAL A 77 -13.33 -0.52 -34.74
N LYS A 78 -14.46 -0.96 -34.19
CA LYS A 78 -14.52 -2.10 -33.25
C LYS A 78 -13.97 -3.37 -33.85
N THR A 79 -14.32 -3.64 -35.11
CA THR A 79 -13.83 -4.82 -35.85
C THR A 79 -12.31 -4.76 -36.01
N ALA A 80 -11.75 -3.61 -36.39
CA ALA A 80 -10.30 -3.42 -36.49
C ALA A 80 -9.59 -3.56 -35.13
N LEU A 81 -10.17 -3.00 -34.06
CA LEU A 81 -9.66 -3.16 -32.70
C LEU A 81 -9.60 -4.65 -32.30
N GLY A 82 -10.72 -5.36 -32.45
CA GLY A 82 -10.84 -6.75 -32.01
C GLY A 82 -10.06 -7.76 -32.85
N LEU A 83 -10.07 -7.63 -34.18
CA LEU A 83 -9.53 -8.65 -35.09
C LEU A 83 -8.07 -8.42 -35.50
N PHE A 84 -7.52 -7.23 -35.33
CA PHE A 84 -6.17 -6.94 -35.81
C PHE A 84 -5.31 -6.18 -34.82
N ILE A 85 -5.78 -5.05 -34.29
CA ILE A 85 -4.99 -4.21 -33.39
C ILE A 85 -4.68 -4.95 -32.07
N SER A 86 -5.62 -5.73 -31.55
CA SER A 86 -5.41 -6.60 -30.37
C SER A 86 -4.21 -7.54 -30.54
N HIS A 87 -4.05 -8.16 -31.72
CA HIS A 87 -2.93 -9.03 -32.05
C HIS A 87 -1.64 -8.25 -32.29
N LEU A 88 -1.75 -7.09 -32.96
CA LEU A 88 -0.61 -6.21 -33.23
C LEU A 88 0.07 -5.75 -31.93
N LEU A 89 -0.72 -5.46 -30.89
CA LEU A 89 -0.24 -5.02 -29.58
C LEU A 89 0.24 -6.17 -28.67
N SER A 90 0.41 -7.38 -29.21
CA SER A 90 0.89 -8.53 -28.44
C SER A 90 2.39 -8.42 -28.10
N PRO A 91 2.84 -8.99 -26.95
CA PRO A 91 4.26 -8.97 -26.57
C PRO A 91 5.18 -9.60 -27.62
N GLN A 92 4.67 -10.58 -28.37
CA GLN A 92 5.43 -11.27 -29.43
C GLN A 92 5.79 -10.32 -30.57
N VAL A 93 4.85 -9.47 -30.99
CA VAL A 93 5.10 -8.47 -32.04
C VAL A 93 6.02 -7.36 -31.52
N LYS A 94 5.87 -6.96 -30.26
CA LYS A 94 6.74 -5.95 -29.64
C LYS A 94 8.20 -6.39 -29.57
N ALA A 95 8.46 -7.70 -29.39
CA ALA A 95 9.80 -8.26 -29.40
C ALA A 95 10.45 -8.29 -30.80
N LEU A 96 9.65 -8.23 -31.88
CA LEU A 96 10.17 -8.30 -33.25
C LEU A 96 10.98 -7.06 -33.63
N GLY A 97 12.21 -7.28 -34.12
CA GLY A 97 13.07 -6.21 -34.62
C GLY A 97 13.30 -5.09 -33.59
N GLY A 98 13.28 -5.40 -32.29
CA GLY A 98 13.39 -4.40 -31.22
C GLY A 98 12.21 -3.41 -31.17
N GLY A 99 11.02 -3.81 -31.65
CA GLY A 99 9.82 -2.98 -31.69
C GLY A 99 9.63 -2.16 -32.97
N GLN A 100 10.59 -2.21 -33.91
CA GLN A 100 10.51 -1.44 -35.16
C GLN A 100 9.33 -1.87 -36.04
N PHE A 101 8.99 -3.16 -36.07
CA PHE A 101 7.87 -3.66 -36.89
C PHE A 101 6.53 -3.16 -36.35
N LEU A 102 6.38 -3.18 -35.02
CA LEU A 102 5.22 -2.59 -34.36
C LEU A 102 5.12 -1.09 -34.69
N GLN A 103 6.21 -0.34 -34.55
CA GLN A 103 6.24 1.09 -34.87
C GLN A 103 5.84 1.35 -36.33
N HIS A 104 6.36 0.57 -37.28
CA HIS A 104 6.04 0.70 -38.70
C HIS A 104 4.54 0.45 -38.98
N MET A 105 3.95 -0.57 -38.35
CA MET A 105 2.51 -0.84 -38.44
C MET A 105 1.67 0.26 -37.79
N LEU A 106 2.06 0.76 -36.62
CA LEU A 106 1.38 1.86 -35.94
C LEU A 106 1.36 3.11 -36.82
N LEU A 107 2.48 3.44 -37.49
CA LEU A 107 2.53 4.54 -38.45
C LEU A 107 1.60 4.31 -39.64
N ALA A 108 1.55 3.11 -40.19
CA ALA A 108 0.66 2.79 -41.32
C ALA A 108 -0.83 2.96 -40.96
N ILE A 109 -1.19 2.63 -39.72
CA ILE A 109 -2.57 2.69 -39.21
C ILE A 109 -2.95 4.12 -38.80
N LEU A 110 -2.07 4.79 -38.04
CA LEU A 110 -2.38 6.05 -37.35
C LEU A 110 -1.98 7.30 -38.15
N SER A 111 -1.12 7.18 -39.16
CA SER A 111 -0.69 8.30 -40.01
C SER A 111 -1.10 8.09 -41.47
N PRO A 112 -1.98 8.94 -42.06
CA PRO A 112 -2.62 10.14 -41.48
C PRO A 112 -3.69 9.83 -40.39
N PRO A 113 -4.09 10.84 -39.57
CA PRO A 113 -4.89 10.65 -38.34
C PRO A 113 -6.39 10.36 -38.58
N THR A 114 -6.78 9.96 -39.80
CA THR A 114 -8.19 9.70 -40.17
C THR A 114 -8.82 8.60 -39.32
N PHE A 115 -8.16 7.46 -39.23
CA PHE A 115 -8.61 6.35 -38.38
C PHE A 115 -8.56 6.69 -36.89
N TRP A 116 -7.54 7.45 -36.46
CA TRP A 116 -7.43 7.91 -35.07
C TRP A 116 -8.59 8.83 -34.67
N ASN A 117 -9.01 9.74 -35.55
CA ASN A 117 -10.15 10.62 -35.28
C ASN A 117 -11.46 9.83 -35.15
N ALA A 118 -11.68 8.82 -36.00
CA ALA A 118 -12.81 7.90 -35.87
C ALA A 118 -12.78 7.10 -34.56
N LEU A 119 -11.60 6.64 -34.13
CA LEU A 119 -11.40 6.01 -32.82
C LEU A 119 -11.77 6.96 -31.66
N ARG A 120 -11.34 8.21 -31.72
CA ARG A 120 -11.67 9.23 -30.70
C ARG A 120 -13.17 9.49 -30.61
N GLU A 121 -13.84 9.63 -31.75
CA GLU A 121 -15.29 9.84 -31.80
C GLU A 121 -16.06 8.61 -31.28
N ALA A 122 -15.62 7.41 -31.62
CA ALA A 122 -16.20 6.17 -31.09
C ALA A 122 -15.97 6.02 -29.58
N HIS A 123 -14.86 6.52 -29.05
CA HIS A 123 -14.61 6.56 -27.61
C HIS A 123 -15.46 7.62 -26.89
N SER A 124 -15.52 8.86 -27.41
CA SER A 124 -16.30 9.95 -26.79
C SER A 124 -17.81 9.67 -26.78
N SER A 125 -18.31 8.97 -27.80
CA SER A 125 -19.69 8.46 -27.87
C SER A 125 -19.95 7.24 -26.97
N HIS A 126 -18.99 6.81 -26.15
CA HIS A 126 -19.07 5.63 -25.28
C HIS A 126 -19.39 4.34 -26.03
N ALA A 127 -19.13 4.29 -27.34
CA ALA A 127 -19.42 3.12 -28.14
C ALA A 127 -18.37 2.01 -27.96
N ILE A 128 -17.13 2.35 -27.62
CA ILE A 128 -16.05 1.41 -27.32
C ILE A 128 -16.14 1.01 -25.84
N GLN A 129 -16.44 -0.27 -25.58
CA GLN A 129 -16.58 -0.84 -24.23
C GLN A 129 -15.78 -2.15 -24.11
N ASP A 130 -15.62 -2.64 -22.88
CA ASP A 130 -15.06 -3.95 -22.55
C ASP A 130 -13.69 -4.22 -23.20
N GLU A 131 -13.55 -5.35 -23.91
CA GLU A 131 -12.29 -5.78 -24.55
C GLU A 131 -11.77 -4.78 -25.59
N HIS A 132 -12.67 -4.06 -26.26
CA HIS A 132 -12.28 -3.03 -27.22
C HIS A 132 -11.70 -1.80 -26.52
N LEU A 133 -12.22 -1.45 -25.33
CA LEU A 133 -11.69 -0.35 -24.53
C LEU A 133 -10.31 -0.71 -23.98
N GLU A 134 -10.11 -1.95 -23.56
CA GLU A 134 -8.78 -2.44 -23.16
C GLU A 134 -7.78 -2.38 -24.31
N THR A 135 -8.19 -2.82 -25.51
CA THR A 135 -7.34 -2.74 -26.71
C THR A 135 -7.01 -1.30 -27.07
N PHE A 136 -7.99 -0.40 -26.99
CA PHE A 136 -7.78 1.03 -27.19
C PHE A 136 -6.80 1.62 -26.17
N ALA A 137 -6.93 1.27 -24.88
CA ALA A 137 -5.98 1.70 -23.85
C ALA A 137 -4.56 1.19 -24.14
N LYS A 138 -4.38 -0.08 -24.56
CA LYS A 138 -3.07 -0.62 -24.97
C LYS A 138 -2.48 0.16 -26.15
N LEU A 139 -3.31 0.54 -27.12
CA LEU A 139 -2.89 1.37 -28.25
C LEU A 139 -2.41 2.75 -27.77
N CYS A 140 -3.14 3.39 -26.85
CA CYS A 140 -2.72 4.64 -26.22
C CYS A 140 -1.36 4.51 -25.51
N LEU A 141 -1.10 3.38 -24.84
CA LEU A 141 0.18 3.11 -24.19
C LEU A 141 1.34 3.00 -25.18
N GLU A 142 1.15 2.31 -26.31
CA GLU A 142 2.19 2.24 -27.35
C GLU A 142 2.44 3.61 -28.01
N ILE A 143 1.39 4.40 -28.25
CA ILE A 143 1.55 5.79 -28.75
C ILE A 143 2.32 6.63 -27.73
N ALA A 144 1.93 6.55 -26.45
CA ALA A 144 2.61 7.20 -25.35
C ALA A 144 4.03 6.65 -25.11
N THR A 145 4.45 5.54 -25.73
CA THR A 145 5.81 5.03 -25.62
C THR A 145 6.65 5.37 -26.87
N SER A 146 6.07 5.38 -28.06
CA SER A 146 6.80 5.38 -29.35
C SER A 146 7.66 6.61 -29.67
N GLN A 147 7.44 7.76 -29.02
CA GLN A 147 8.13 9.05 -29.22
C GLN A 147 8.33 9.48 -30.70
N HIS A 148 7.58 8.92 -31.65
CA HIS A 148 7.79 9.16 -33.06
C HIS A 148 7.16 10.50 -33.50
N PRO A 149 7.84 11.36 -34.29
CA PRO A 149 7.33 12.66 -34.69
C PRO A 149 5.94 12.61 -35.37
N ASP A 150 5.74 11.64 -36.27
CA ASP A 150 4.46 11.47 -36.99
C ASP A 150 3.27 11.05 -36.09
N LEU A 151 3.52 10.69 -34.83
CA LEU A 151 2.49 10.31 -33.85
C LEU A 151 2.26 11.38 -32.78
N GLN A 152 2.85 12.57 -32.93
CA GLN A 152 2.77 13.63 -31.91
C GLN A 152 1.34 14.13 -31.66
N VAL A 153 0.53 14.25 -32.72
CA VAL A 153 -0.88 14.67 -32.60
C VAL A 153 -1.67 13.66 -31.75
N GLN A 154 -1.43 12.37 -31.98
CA GLN A 154 -2.07 11.27 -31.26
C GLN A 154 -1.55 11.24 -29.81
N ALA A 155 -0.26 11.45 -29.58
CA ALA A 155 0.34 11.53 -28.26
C ALA A 155 -0.25 12.66 -27.41
N ASN A 156 -0.41 13.87 -27.96
CA ASN A 156 -1.04 14.99 -27.26
C ASN A 156 -2.49 14.66 -26.85
N HIS A 157 -3.25 14.01 -27.73
CA HIS A 157 -4.60 13.56 -27.38
C HIS A 157 -4.61 12.47 -26.30
N VAL A 158 -3.62 11.58 -26.26
CA VAL A 158 -3.49 10.60 -25.17
C VAL A 158 -3.22 11.31 -23.84
N GLU A 159 -2.40 12.36 -23.83
CA GLU A 159 -2.19 13.19 -22.64
C GLU A 159 -3.49 13.86 -22.17
N GLU A 160 -4.29 14.40 -23.08
CA GLU A 160 -5.63 14.95 -22.77
C GLU A 160 -6.56 13.90 -22.15
N LEU A 161 -6.58 12.67 -22.68
CA LEU A 161 -7.42 11.57 -22.15
C LEU A 161 -7.05 11.19 -20.71
N ILE A 162 -5.76 11.17 -20.39
CA ILE A 162 -5.27 10.87 -19.04
C ILE A 162 -5.55 12.03 -18.08
N ASN A 163 -5.32 13.27 -18.52
CA ASN A 163 -5.63 14.47 -17.73
C ASN A 163 -7.14 14.60 -17.45
N GLY A 164 -7.97 14.23 -18.41
CA GLY A 164 -9.43 14.14 -18.27
C GLY A 164 -9.93 12.92 -17.49
N LYS A 165 -9.04 12.07 -16.97
CA LYS A 165 -9.33 10.86 -16.17
C LYS A 165 -10.25 9.82 -16.82
N SER A 166 -10.55 9.94 -18.12
CA SER A 166 -11.52 9.08 -18.80
C SER A 166 -11.17 7.59 -18.76
N LEU A 167 -9.88 7.24 -18.88
CA LEU A 167 -9.41 5.85 -18.77
C LEU A 167 -9.14 5.43 -17.32
N MET A 168 -8.87 6.38 -16.44
CA MET A 168 -8.53 6.16 -15.02
C MET A 168 -9.78 5.87 -14.18
N GLU A 169 -10.95 6.33 -14.62
CA GLU A 169 -12.24 6.09 -13.98
C GLU A 169 -13.08 5.03 -14.73
N ALA A 170 -12.46 4.31 -15.68
CA ALA A 170 -13.11 3.23 -16.39
C ALA A 170 -13.59 2.13 -15.43
N SER A 171 -14.74 1.51 -15.70
CA SER A 171 -15.29 0.42 -14.88
C SER A 171 -14.37 -0.82 -14.86
N SER A 172 -13.71 -1.09 -15.99
CA SER A 172 -12.78 -2.21 -16.16
C SER A 172 -11.43 -1.94 -15.48
N HIS A 173 -11.05 -2.82 -14.54
CA HIS A 173 -9.75 -2.73 -13.86
C HIS A 173 -8.54 -2.87 -14.81
N PRO A 174 -8.50 -3.82 -15.76
CA PRO A 174 -7.43 -3.88 -16.76
C PRO A 174 -7.18 -2.55 -17.50
N VAL A 175 -8.25 -1.81 -17.83
CA VAL A 175 -8.15 -0.51 -18.50
C VAL A 175 -7.48 0.52 -17.58
N ARG A 176 -7.88 0.57 -16.30
CA ARG A 176 -7.27 1.47 -15.32
C ARG A 176 -5.79 1.17 -15.09
N VAL A 177 -5.40 -0.11 -15.01
CA VAL A 177 -4.00 -0.53 -14.91
C VAL A 177 -3.17 0.00 -16.09
N ILE A 178 -3.68 -0.12 -17.31
CA ILE A 178 -3.00 0.45 -18.48
C ILE A 178 -2.94 1.98 -18.38
N ALA A 179 -4.00 2.63 -17.92
CA ALA A 179 -4.04 4.08 -17.74
C ALA A 179 -2.99 4.59 -16.74
N TYR A 180 -2.76 3.90 -15.61
CA TYR A 180 -1.69 4.22 -14.66
C TYR A 180 -0.31 4.14 -15.31
N ARG A 181 -0.09 3.15 -16.17
CA ARG A 181 1.16 3.02 -16.95
C ARG A 181 1.32 4.16 -17.94
N ILE A 182 0.26 4.54 -18.66
CA ILE A 182 0.29 5.70 -19.56
C ILE A 182 0.65 6.97 -18.79
N GLN A 183 0.01 7.20 -17.63
CA GLN A 183 0.30 8.34 -16.77
C GLN A 183 1.77 8.37 -16.35
N LYS A 184 2.33 7.23 -15.94
CA LYS A 184 3.76 7.10 -15.61
C LYS A 184 4.64 7.51 -16.79
N VAL A 185 4.35 7.00 -17.98
CA VAL A 185 5.14 7.29 -19.19
C VAL A 185 5.10 8.79 -19.52
N ILE A 186 3.93 9.43 -19.43
CA ILE A 186 3.78 10.87 -19.64
C ILE A 186 4.58 11.67 -18.61
N GLN A 187 4.48 11.32 -17.33
CA GLN A 187 5.24 11.98 -16.26
C GLN A 187 6.75 11.86 -16.48
N LEU A 188 7.24 10.68 -16.89
CA LEU A 188 8.65 10.45 -17.15
C LEU A 188 9.17 11.28 -18.33
N ARG A 189 8.38 11.47 -19.38
CA ARG A 189 8.72 12.35 -20.51
C ARG A 189 8.88 13.81 -20.09
N SER A 190 8.09 14.27 -19.12
CA SER A 190 8.20 15.63 -18.59
C SER A 190 9.43 15.82 -17.69
N SER A 191 10.05 14.73 -17.23
CA SER A 191 11.25 14.76 -16.38
C SER A 191 12.52 14.60 -17.20
N ALA A 192 13.55 15.42 -16.94
CA ALA A 192 14.81 15.41 -17.67
C ALA A 192 15.75 14.22 -17.34
N LEU A 193 15.30 13.25 -16.54
CA LEU A 193 16.11 12.12 -16.08
C LEU A 193 15.65 10.83 -16.77
N PRO A 194 16.58 10.02 -17.32
CA PRO A 194 16.25 8.68 -17.80
C PRO A 194 15.88 7.80 -16.61
N VAL A 195 14.64 7.32 -16.58
CA VAL A 195 14.14 6.39 -15.55
C VAL A 195 13.67 5.12 -16.23
N ASP A 196 13.98 3.99 -15.60
CA ASP A 196 13.50 2.68 -16.01
C ASP A 196 11.96 2.61 -15.97
N LEU A 197 11.36 2.41 -17.15
CA LEU A 197 9.90 2.33 -17.34
C LEU A 197 9.30 1.13 -16.59
N ASP A 198 10.03 0.01 -16.53
CA ASP A 198 9.51 -1.27 -16.06
C ASP A 198 9.96 -1.61 -14.62
N GLY A 199 11.05 -1.01 -14.13
CA GLY A 199 11.57 -1.24 -12.77
C GLY A 199 11.45 -0.10 -11.76
N GLY A 200 11.06 1.11 -12.18
CA GLY A 200 10.97 2.29 -11.31
C GLY A 200 9.65 2.43 -10.52
N PRO A 201 9.59 3.32 -9.51
CA PRO A 201 8.37 3.56 -8.75
C PRO A 201 7.27 4.19 -9.64
N GLY A 202 6.00 3.94 -9.30
CA GLY A 202 4.85 4.47 -10.04
C GLY A 202 4.32 3.58 -11.17
N GLY A 203 3.03 3.77 -11.47
CA GLY A 203 2.34 3.24 -12.65
C GLY A 203 1.72 1.85 -12.53
N ARG A 204 1.84 1.17 -11.38
CA ARG A 204 1.27 -0.18 -11.17
C ARG A 204 -0.20 -0.17 -10.77
N HIS A 205 -0.62 0.87 -10.04
CA HIS A 205 -1.99 1.08 -9.55
C HIS A 205 -2.20 2.58 -9.17
N ASP A 206 -3.42 2.97 -8.82
CA ASP A 206 -3.79 4.35 -8.44
C ASP A 206 -3.06 4.89 -7.20
N ASN A 207 -2.57 4.01 -6.34
CA ASN A 207 -1.82 4.36 -5.13
C ASN A 207 -0.30 4.16 -5.26
N ASP A 208 0.23 4.05 -6.48
CA ASP A 208 1.65 3.88 -6.75
C ASP A 208 2.26 5.15 -7.32
N PHE A 209 3.02 5.86 -6.49
CA PHE A 209 3.65 7.14 -6.83
C PHE A 209 5.17 7.08 -6.69
N ALA A 210 5.89 7.89 -7.48
CA ALA A 210 7.33 8.06 -7.33
C ALA A 210 7.69 8.65 -5.95
N ASP A 211 7.08 9.79 -5.61
CA ASP A 211 7.18 10.37 -4.27
C ASP A 211 6.27 9.62 -3.30
N PHE A 212 6.88 8.97 -2.31
CA PHE A 212 6.19 8.17 -1.30
C PHE A 212 5.21 8.98 -0.44
N ARG A 213 5.35 10.31 -0.37
CA ARG A 213 4.43 11.19 0.36
C ARG A 213 3.03 11.21 -0.25
N HIS A 214 2.91 10.94 -1.55
CA HIS A 214 1.60 10.86 -2.21
C HIS A 214 0.92 9.50 -2.02
N ILE A 215 1.66 8.47 -1.62
CA ILE A 215 1.12 7.13 -1.37
C ILE A 215 0.25 7.17 -0.10
N ARG A 216 -1.02 6.76 -0.21
CA ARG A 216 -1.94 6.64 0.94
C ARG A 216 -1.48 5.53 1.87
N ILE A 217 -1.66 5.70 3.17
CA ILE A 217 -1.29 4.69 4.19
C ILE A 217 -2.10 3.42 3.95
N TYR A 218 -3.43 3.56 3.98
CA TYR A 218 -4.34 2.48 3.65
C TYR A 218 -4.37 2.20 2.14
N PRO A 219 -4.58 0.94 1.73
CA PRO A 219 -4.59 0.60 0.32
C PRO A 219 -5.88 1.03 -0.38
N THR A 220 -5.81 1.06 -1.69
CA THR A 220 -6.97 1.20 -2.58
C THR A 220 -7.43 -0.17 -3.09
N ALA A 221 -8.61 -0.23 -3.70
CA ALA A 221 -9.11 -1.46 -4.30
C ALA A 221 -8.21 -1.96 -5.44
N ASP A 222 -7.66 -1.05 -6.25
CA ASP A 222 -6.78 -1.41 -7.36
C ASP A 222 -5.40 -1.87 -6.91
N GLU A 223 -4.87 -1.33 -5.81
CA GLU A 223 -3.62 -1.79 -5.20
C GLU A 223 -3.72 -3.23 -4.66
N ILE A 224 -4.86 -3.58 -4.05
CA ILE A 224 -5.07 -4.93 -3.51
C ILE A 224 -5.32 -5.96 -4.62
N ARG A 225 -5.90 -5.53 -5.74
CA ARG A 225 -6.10 -6.38 -6.92
C ARG A 225 -4.82 -6.54 -7.75
N SER A 226 -3.89 -5.60 -7.66
CA SER A 226 -2.63 -5.66 -8.41
C SER A 226 -1.82 -6.90 -8.03
N THR A 227 -1.34 -7.61 -9.04
CA THR A 227 -0.44 -8.76 -8.91
C THR A 227 1.00 -8.40 -9.22
N GLU A 228 1.28 -7.13 -9.53
CA GLU A 228 2.63 -6.66 -9.81
C GLU A 228 3.45 -6.57 -8.52
N GLU A 229 4.76 -6.81 -8.63
CA GLU A 229 5.65 -6.74 -7.48
C GLU A 229 5.74 -5.30 -6.94
N PRO A 230 5.61 -5.10 -5.61
CA PRO A 230 5.74 -3.78 -5.04
C PRO A 230 7.16 -3.25 -5.24
N PHE A 231 7.30 -1.96 -5.53
CA PHE A 231 8.61 -1.34 -5.62
C PHE A 231 9.24 -1.20 -4.24
N LEU A 232 10.19 -2.11 -3.94
CA LEU A 232 11.03 -2.10 -2.77
C LEU A 232 12.50 -2.07 -3.20
N GLN A 233 13.13 -0.93 -3.01
CA GLN A 233 14.57 -0.80 -3.26
C GLN A 233 15.37 -1.64 -2.27
N ARG A 234 16.53 -2.14 -2.67
CA ARG A 234 17.47 -2.71 -1.71
C ARG A 234 18.06 -1.57 -0.88
N LEU A 235 18.32 -1.84 0.39
CA LEU A 235 18.93 -0.86 1.27
C LEU A 235 20.27 -0.35 0.70
N ASP A 236 21.08 -1.26 0.15
CA ASP A 236 22.37 -0.92 -0.47
C ASP A 236 22.23 0.09 -1.62
N ASP A 237 21.14 0.03 -2.39
CA ASP A 237 20.93 0.94 -3.52
C ASP A 237 20.65 2.37 -3.04
N VAL A 238 20.00 2.52 -1.89
CA VAL A 238 19.79 3.82 -1.22
C VAL A 238 21.13 4.40 -0.77
N PHE A 239 22.00 3.60 -0.17
CA PHE A 239 23.30 4.07 0.33
C PHE A 239 24.32 4.34 -0.77
N LYS A 240 24.23 3.64 -1.92
CA LYS A 240 25.03 3.92 -3.13
C LYS A 240 24.59 5.21 -3.85
N GLY A 241 23.38 5.69 -3.59
CA GLY A 241 22.86 6.93 -4.16
C GLY A 241 23.57 8.20 -3.66
N PRO A 242 23.27 9.37 -4.26
CA PRO A 242 23.82 10.65 -3.85
C PRO A 242 23.56 10.96 -2.37
N LYS A 243 24.55 11.51 -1.66
CA LYS A 243 24.43 11.85 -0.23
C LYS A 243 23.29 12.85 0.01
N GLU A 244 23.11 13.79 -0.91
CA GLU A 244 22.15 14.89 -0.83
C GLU A 244 20.69 14.40 -0.87
N SER A 245 20.41 13.30 -1.57
CA SER A 245 19.07 12.70 -1.63
C SER A 245 18.89 11.53 -0.66
N ARG A 246 19.98 10.94 -0.16
CA ARG A 246 19.99 9.73 0.68
C ARG A 246 19.01 9.78 1.86
N ALA A 247 18.92 10.91 2.56
CA ALA A 247 17.97 11.08 3.66
C ALA A 247 16.50 10.93 3.22
N ARG A 248 16.16 11.52 2.07
CA ARG A 248 14.83 11.41 1.47
C ARG A 248 14.58 9.98 0.99
N ASP A 249 15.56 9.39 0.33
CA ASP A 249 15.46 8.07 -0.29
C ASP A 249 15.36 6.98 0.78
N HIS A 250 16.17 7.05 1.85
CA HIS A 250 16.08 6.18 3.01
C HIS A 250 14.71 6.28 3.70
N ARG A 251 14.17 7.48 3.88
CA ARG A 251 12.83 7.65 4.45
C ARG A 251 11.75 7.04 3.55
N GLY A 252 11.85 7.23 2.25
CA GLY A 252 10.96 6.60 1.27
C GLY A 252 11.06 5.07 1.32
N TRP A 253 12.27 4.54 1.45
CA TRP A 253 12.53 3.11 1.63
C TRP A 253 11.88 2.56 2.91
N VAL A 254 12.11 3.18 4.08
CA VAL A 254 11.50 2.77 5.36
C VAL A 254 9.97 2.81 5.27
N TYR A 255 9.41 3.88 4.68
CA TYR A 255 7.96 4.01 4.50
C TYR A 255 7.39 2.86 3.66
N ARG A 256 7.98 2.59 2.48
CA ARG A 256 7.51 1.53 1.58
C ARG A 256 7.64 0.15 2.24
N LEU A 257 8.74 -0.11 2.95
CA LEU A 257 8.97 -1.37 3.64
C LEU A 257 7.93 -1.61 4.75
N LEU A 258 7.76 -0.66 5.68
CA LEU A 258 6.81 -0.80 6.79
C LEU A 258 5.37 -0.88 6.29
N ARG A 259 5.06 -0.15 5.23
CA ARG A 259 3.73 -0.21 4.62
C ARG A 259 3.49 -1.54 3.93
N GLU A 260 4.47 -2.08 3.21
CA GLU A 260 4.32 -3.39 2.57
C GLU A 260 4.19 -4.52 3.60
N ASP A 261 4.87 -4.43 4.74
CA ASP A 261 4.68 -5.37 5.87
C ASP A 261 3.21 -5.37 6.34
N MET A 262 2.64 -4.17 6.56
CA MET A 262 1.22 -4.02 6.89
C MET A 262 0.29 -4.55 5.78
N LEU A 263 0.58 -4.25 4.51
CA LEU A 263 -0.24 -4.69 3.38
C LEU A 263 -0.16 -6.20 3.15
N GLY A 264 0.99 -6.82 3.39
CA GLY A 264 1.17 -8.25 3.33
C GLY A 264 0.22 -8.96 4.28
N GLU A 265 0.22 -8.58 5.56
CA GLU A 265 -0.71 -9.11 6.56
C GLU A 265 -2.18 -8.87 6.17
N LEU A 266 -2.48 -7.66 5.68
CA LEU A 266 -3.84 -7.30 5.25
C LEU A 266 -4.33 -8.16 4.08
N ARG A 267 -3.49 -8.38 3.05
CA ARG A 267 -3.85 -9.25 1.91
C ARG A 267 -4.10 -10.67 2.38
N GLU A 268 -3.28 -11.19 3.30
CA GLU A 268 -3.49 -12.53 3.86
C GLU A 268 -4.81 -12.64 4.63
N ASP A 269 -5.12 -11.65 5.48
CA ASP A 269 -6.36 -11.60 6.26
C ASP A 269 -7.60 -11.48 5.36
N LEU A 270 -7.52 -10.69 4.29
CA LEU A 270 -8.61 -10.57 3.32
C LEU A 270 -8.82 -11.88 2.56
N LEU A 271 -7.77 -12.50 2.02
CA LEU A 271 -7.88 -13.79 1.33
C LEU A 271 -8.44 -14.89 2.24
N ALA A 272 -8.05 -14.88 3.50
CA ALA A 272 -8.56 -15.77 4.53
C ALA A 272 -10.06 -15.58 4.76
N ALA A 273 -10.49 -14.33 5.00
CA ALA A 273 -11.87 -13.99 5.27
C ALA A 273 -12.80 -14.14 4.06
N LEU A 274 -12.26 -14.03 2.85
CA LEU A 274 -12.99 -14.28 1.60
C LEU A 274 -13.09 -15.78 1.27
N GLY A 275 -12.42 -16.66 2.02
CA GLY A 275 -12.52 -18.12 1.87
C GLY A 275 -11.53 -18.73 0.87
N HIS A 276 -10.56 -17.96 0.38
CA HIS A 276 -9.57 -18.43 -0.59
C HIS A 276 -8.37 -19.15 0.05
N LYS A 277 -8.15 -18.99 1.36
CA LYS A 277 -7.08 -19.67 2.10
C LYS A 277 -7.67 -20.30 3.37
N LYS A 278 -7.44 -21.60 3.57
CA LYS A 278 -7.78 -22.26 4.85
C LYS A 278 -6.84 -21.72 5.92
N THR A 279 -7.37 -20.94 6.86
CA THR A 279 -6.64 -20.50 8.04
C THR A 279 -7.33 -20.98 9.30
N ARG A 280 -6.56 -21.07 10.37
CA ARG A 280 -7.05 -21.43 11.70
C ARG A 280 -7.79 -20.26 12.37
N ARG A 281 -7.67 -19.04 11.84
CA ARG A 281 -8.29 -17.82 12.38
C ARG A 281 -9.68 -17.64 11.76
N THR A 282 -10.68 -17.44 12.62
CA THR A 282 -12.05 -17.12 12.21
C THR A 282 -12.18 -15.60 12.09
N HIS A 283 -12.24 -15.09 10.87
CA HIS A 283 -12.51 -13.67 10.64
C HIS A 283 -13.99 -13.37 10.83
N ARG A 284 -14.31 -12.18 11.36
CA ARG A 284 -15.70 -11.75 11.52
C ARG A 284 -16.18 -11.15 10.21
N SER A 285 -17.17 -11.79 9.59
CA SER A 285 -17.85 -11.29 8.41
C SER A 285 -19.24 -10.79 8.81
N LEU A 286 -19.48 -9.50 8.59
CA LEU A 286 -20.74 -8.82 8.81
C LEU A 286 -21.49 -8.80 7.47
N GLN A 287 -22.73 -9.27 7.46
CA GLN A 287 -23.51 -9.53 6.26
C GLN A 287 -24.94 -8.98 6.42
N ASP A 288 -25.70 -9.00 5.32
CA ASP A 288 -27.02 -8.39 5.23
C ASP A 288 -26.98 -6.91 5.65
N LEU A 289 -26.14 -6.17 4.94
CA LEU A 289 -25.86 -4.76 5.21
C LEU A 289 -26.90 -3.87 4.55
N ALA A 290 -27.44 -2.89 5.29
CA ALA A 290 -28.37 -1.87 4.80
C ALA A 290 -27.93 -0.49 5.27
N LEU A 291 -28.19 0.56 4.48
CA LEU A 291 -28.11 1.92 5.02
C LEU A 291 -29.15 2.09 6.14
N ALA A 292 -28.71 2.62 7.28
CA ALA A 292 -29.61 3.04 8.34
C ALA A 292 -30.25 4.38 7.96
N GLU A 293 -31.46 4.62 8.45
CA GLU A 293 -32.06 5.96 8.40
C GLU A 293 -31.26 6.86 9.36
N ALA A 294 -30.69 7.93 8.83
CA ALA A 294 -29.94 8.90 9.62
C ALA A 294 -30.89 9.97 10.16
N ASP A 295 -30.79 10.26 11.45
CA ASP A 295 -31.52 11.39 12.05
C ASP A 295 -30.88 12.71 11.55
N PRO A 296 -31.67 13.64 10.96
CA PRO A 296 -31.17 14.93 10.47
C PRO A 296 -30.39 15.75 11.51
N ASP A 297 -30.67 15.56 12.81
CA ASP A 297 -29.98 16.30 13.88
C ASP A 297 -28.62 15.69 14.29
N ASP A 298 -28.32 14.46 13.87
CA ASP A 298 -27.08 13.72 14.22
C ASP A 298 -25.87 14.15 13.35
N PHE A 299 -26.13 14.81 12.21
CA PHE A 299 -25.09 15.25 11.26
C PHE A 299 -24.20 16.39 11.78
N ARG A 300 -24.56 17.05 12.89
CA ARG A 300 -23.80 18.20 13.42
C ARG A 300 -22.47 17.80 14.09
N SER A 301 -22.25 16.52 14.36
CA SER A 301 -21.01 15.98 14.98
C SER A 301 -20.43 14.75 14.27
N ALA A 302 -20.93 14.39 13.09
CA ALA A 302 -20.49 13.18 12.40
C ALA A 302 -19.04 13.34 11.89
N GLU A 303 -18.17 12.42 12.32
CA GLU A 303 -16.81 12.33 11.77
C GLU A 303 -16.86 12.20 10.24
N PRO A 304 -15.93 12.83 9.50
CA PRO A 304 -15.92 12.78 8.05
C PRO A 304 -15.84 11.32 7.55
N PHE A 305 -16.51 11.07 6.42
CA PHE A 305 -16.53 9.77 5.74
C PHE A 305 -17.18 8.62 6.53
N THR A 306 -18.12 8.94 7.41
CA THR A 306 -18.81 7.95 8.26
C THR A 306 -20.18 7.56 7.69
N LEU A 307 -20.51 6.27 7.70
CA LEU A 307 -21.86 5.75 7.44
C LEU A 307 -22.36 4.88 8.59
N THR A 308 -23.66 4.97 8.79
CA THR A 308 -24.41 4.12 9.70
C THR A 308 -25.11 3.01 8.91
N ILE A 309 -24.82 1.76 9.24
CA ILE A 309 -25.17 0.57 8.46
C ILE A 309 -25.86 -0.45 9.37
N LYS A 310 -27.12 -0.79 9.08
CA LYS A 310 -27.82 -1.93 9.73
C LYS A 310 -27.16 -3.23 9.29
N CYS A 311 -26.93 -4.14 10.23
CA CYS A 311 -26.28 -5.41 10.01
C CYS A 311 -27.20 -6.57 10.46
N GLY A 312 -27.68 -7.36 9.50
CA GLY A 312 -28.56 -8.49 9.79
C GLY A 312 -27.83 -9.74 10.31
N HIS A 313 -26.56 -9.92 9.96
CA HIS A 313 -25.81 -11.14 10.32
C HIS A 313 -24.33 -10.87 10.62
N GLY A 314 -23.74 -11.63 11.56
CA GLY A 314 -22.32 -11.56 11.91
C GLY A 314 -22.01 -10.88 13.24
N VAL A 315 -22.96 -10.10 13.78
CA VAL A 315 -22.93 -9.65 15.18
C VAL A 315 -23.78 -10.62 15.99
N THR A 316 -23.12 -11.50 16.75
CA THR A 316 -23.79 -12.51 17.58
C THR A 316 -23.53 -12.23 19.06
N PHE A 317 -24.61 -11.93 19.78
CA PHE A 317 -24.59 -11.82 21.23
C PHE A 317 -24.84 -13.20 21.86
N PRO A 318 -24.34 -13.46 23.09
CA PRO A 318 -24.72 -14.65 23.83
C PRO A 318 -26.24 -14.75 23.98
N TRP A 319 -26.77 -15.97 24.00
CA TRP A 319 -28.23 -16.24 24.11
C TRP A 319 -28.92 -15.61 25.33
N GLN A 320 -28.16 -15.22 26.35
CA GLN A 320 -28.60 -14.63 27.61
C GLN A 320 -28.91 -13.13 27.43
N GLU A 321 -28.26 -12.50 26.45
CA GLU A 321 -28.33 -11.07 26.18
C GLU A 321 -29.45 -10.76 25.16
N SER A 322 -30.67 -11.10 25.54
CA SER A 322 -31.84 -11.02 24.65
C SER A 322 -32.43 -9.61 24.56
N THR A 323 -32.36 -8.83 25.64
CA THR A 323 -32.87 -7.45 25.67
C THR A 323 -31.81 -6.42 25.29
N ARG A 324 -32.25 -5.23 24.87
CA ARG A 324 -31.36 -4.10 24.56
C ARG A 324 -30.46 -3.71 25.74
N GLN A 325 -30.99 -3.76 26.97
CA GLN A 325 -30.24 -3.38 28.16
C GLN A 325 -29.17 -4.41 28.51
N ASP A 326 -29.49 -5.71 28.36
CA ASP A 326 -28.54 -6.80 28.57
C ASP A 326 -27.37 -6.68 27.59
N ARG A 327 -27.67 -6.47 26.30
CA ARG A 327 -26.66 -6.21 25.26
C ARG A 327 -25.75 -5.03 25.58
N LYS A 328 -26.31 -3.92 26.08
CA LYS A 328 -25.51 -2.76 26.52
C LYS A 328 -24.52 -3.14 27.62
N ASN A 329 -25.00 -3.83 28.64
CA ASN A 329 -24.16 -4.28 29.77
C ASN A 329 -23.04 -5.20 29.27
N PHE A 330 -23.37 -6.18 28.43
CA PHE A 330 -22.39 -7.06 27.80
C PHE A 330 -21.32 -6.29 27.02
N LEU A 331 -21.71 -5.27 26.25
CA LEU A 331 -20.78 -4.44 25.50
C LEU A 331 -19.85 -3.67 26.44
N PHE A 332 -20.35 -3.08 27.53
CA PHE A 332 -19.51 -2.38 28.51
C PHE A 332 -18.47 -3.29 29.16
N ASP A 333 -18.85 -4.51 29.53
CA ASP A 333 -17.97 -5.50 30.14
C ASP A 333 -16.94 -6.06 29.14
N ASN A 334 -17.33 -6.20 27.87
CA ASN A 334 -16.51 -6.81 26.82
C ASN A 334 -16.02 -5.78 25.80
N ARG A 335 -15.08 -4.92 26.21
CA ARG A 335 -14.42 -3.94 25.30
C ARG A 335 -13.70 -4.57 24.10
N SER A 336 -13.40 -5.88 24.16
CA SER A 336 -12.77 -6.63 23.07
C SER A 336 -13.75 -7.07 21.98
N PHE A 337 -15.06 -7.03 22.24
CA PHE A 337 -16.10 -7.31 21.27
C PHE A 337 -16.33 -6.07 20.40
N MET A 338 -16.22 -6.22 19.07
CA MET A 338 -16.35 -5.12 18.10
C MET A 338 -15.50 -3.90 18.51
N LYS A 339 -14.18 -4.12 18.66
CA LYS A 339 -13.25 -3.10 19.16
C LYS A 339 -13.39 -1.81 18.35
N HIS A 340 -13.31 -0.67 19.05
CA HIS A 340 -13.23 0.62 18.40
C HIS A 340 -11.99 0.65 17.48
N LEU A 341 -12.14 1.23 16.29
CA LEU A 341 -11.15 1.25 15.21
C LEU A 341 -10.72 -0.12 14.69
N SER A 342 -11.58 -1.15 14.82
CA SER A 342 -11.35 -2.41 14.10
C SER A 342 -11.38 -2.15 12.59
N PHE A 343 -10.26 -2.36 11.93
CA PHE A 343 -10.11 -2.13 10.50
C PHE A 343 -10.74 -3.27 9.69
N GLY A 344 -11.22 -2.95 8.49
CA GLY A 344 -11.86 -3.92 7.63
C GLY A 344 -12.10 -3.41 6.21
N ALA A 345 -12.71 -4.27 5.40
CA ALA A 345 -13.06 -3.98 4.02
C ALA A 345 -14.52 -4.34 3.75
N LEU A 346 -15.21 -3.45 3.04
CA LEU A 346 -16.48 -3.74 2.40
C LEU A 346 -16.18 -4.48 1.08
N CYS A 347 -16.68 -5.69 0.95
CA CYS A 347 -16.47 -6.54 -0.20
C CYS A 347 -17.79 -6.92 -0.86
N SER A 348 -17.79 -7.02 -2.19
CA SER A 348 -18.85 -7.61 -2.99
C SER A 348 -18.32 -8.91 -3.61
N GLY A 349 -18.68 -10.05 -3.02
CA GLY A 349 -18.07 -11.33 -3.37
C GLY A 349 -16.58 -11.36 -3.02
N ILE A 350 -15.71 -11.30 -4.05
CA ILE A 350 -14.24 -11.30 -3.94
C ILE A 350 -13.68 -9.87 -4.06
N ASP A 351 -14.45 -8.96 -4.68
CA ASP A 351 -13.98 -7.61 -4.96
C ASP A 351 -14.07 -6.72 -3.72
N VAL A 352 -12.98 -6.02 -3.40
CA VAL A 352 -12.99 -4.98 -2.39
C VAL A 352 -13.60 -3.71 -2.99
N VAL A 353 -14.62 -3.18 -2.32
CA VAL A 353 -15.31 -1.94 -2.69
C VAL A 353 -14.67 -0.75 -1.98
N ALA A 354 -14.47 -0.86 -0.67
CA ALA A 354 -13.93 0.22 0.15
C ALA A 354 -13.31 -0.30 1.45
N PHE A 355 -12.35 0.44 2.00
CA PHE A 355 -11.75 0.19 3.31
C PHE A 355 -12.35 1.11 4.37
N GLY A 356 -12.42 0.62 5.60
CA GLY A 356 -12.92 1.43 6.71
C GLY A 356 -12.68 0.82 8.08
N SER A 357 -12.92 1.63 9.11
CA SER A 357 -12.77 1.29 10.51
C SER A 357 -14.11 1.34 11.22
N LEU A 358 -14.39 0.36 12.07
CA LEU A 358 -15.58 0.34 12.91
C LEU A 358 -15.45 1.34 14.05
N LEU A 359 -16.39 2.29 14.12
CA LEU A 359 -16.55 3.17 15.27
C LEU A 359 -17.54 2.50 16.23
N ARG A 360 -17.02 2.09 17.39
CA ARG A 360 -17.81 1.42 18.41
C ARG A 360 -18.77 2.40 19.09
N ASP A 361 -20.06 2.27 18.79
CA ASP A 361 -21.16 2.95 19.47
C ASP A 361 -22.00 1.90 20.22
N VAL A 362 -22.11 2.03 21.55
CA VAL A 362 -22.80 1.04 22.39
C VAL A 362 -24.31 1.10 22.21
N ASP A 363 -24.88 2.28 21.97
CA ASP A 363 -26.31 2.48 21.81
C ASP A 363 -26.81 1.84 20.51
N LEU A 364 -26.11 2.11 19.41
CA LEU A 364 -26.43 1.61 18.08
C LEU A 364 -26.17 0.11 17.92
N LEU A 365 -25.08 -0.41 18.51
CA LEU A 365 -24.76 -1.84 18.48
C LEU A 365 -25.77 -2.70 19.27
N SER A 366 -26.48 -2.10 20.23
CA SER A 366 -27.43 -2.81 21.09
C SER A 366 -28.81 -3.00 20.44
N ASP A 367 -29.06 -2.35 19.31
CA ASP A 367 -30.33 -2.45 18.59
C ASP A 367 -30.52 -3.82 17.89
N SER A 368 -31.73 -4.06 17.38
CA SER A 368 -32.10 -5.33 16.74
C SER A 368 -32.86 -5.07 15.44
N PRO A 369 -32.24 -5.19 14.25
CA PRO A 369 -30.85 -5.60 14.01
C PRO A 369 -29.81 -4.58 14.50
N PRO A 370 -28.58 -5.02 14.87
CA PRO A 370 -27.49 -4.13 15.28
C PRO A 370 -27.14 -3.11 14.20
N VAL A 371 -26.82 -1.88 14.63
CA VAL A 371 -26.40 -0.79 13.75
C VAL A 371 -24.91 -0.54 13.93
N LEU A 372 -24.17 -0.59 12.83
CA LEU A 372 -22.73 -0.39 12.75
C LEU A 372 -22.43 1.04 12.31
N VAL A 373 -21.42 1.67 12.91
CA VAL A 373 -20.86 2.93 12.41
C VAL A 373 -19.51 2.60 11.76
N VAL A 374 -19.37 2.88 10.46
CA VAL A 374 -18.16 2.61 9.69
C VAL A 374 -17.60 3.91 9.15
N ARG A 375 -16.35 4.22 9.52
CA ARG A 375 -15.60 5.34 8.96
C ARG A 375 -14.74 4.85 7.81
N PHE A 376 -15.05 5.28 6.59
CA PHE A 376 -14.27 4.95 5.40
C PHE A 376 -12.97 5.74 5.34
N THR A 377 -11.96 5.19 4.67
CA THR A 377 -10.62 5.77 4.61
C THR A 377 -10.56 7.08 3.82
N ASP A 378 -11.46 7.26 2.84
CA ASP A 378 -11.52 8.46 2.01
C ASP A 378 -12.91 8.66 1.36
N ALA A 379 -13.08 9.81 0.70
CA ALA A 379 -14.32 10.19 0.03
C ALA A 379 -14.73 9.26 -1.13
N ALA A 380 -13.75 8.69 -1.85
CA ALA A 380 -14.02 7.78 -2.96
C ALA A 380 -14.54 6.43 -2.41
N GLY A 381 -13.91 5.91 -1.37
CA GLY A 381 -14.36 4.73 -0.64
C GLY A 381 -15.76 4.90 -0.07
N LEU A 382 -16.08 6.06 0.51
CA LEU A 382 -17.44 6.38 0.94
C LEU A 382 -18.43 6.32 -0.22
N ARG A 383 -18.12 7.00 -1.33
CA ARG A 383 -18.99 7.03 -2.52
C ARG A 383 -19.25 5.63 -3.04
N HIS A 384 -18.21 4.82 -3.22
CA HIS A 384 -18.34 3.45 -3.69
C HIS A 384 -19.12 2.56 -2.72
N ALA A 385 -18.97 2.77 -1.41
CA ALA A 385 -19.75 2.07 -0.41
C ALA A 385 -21.24 2.41 -0.52
N VAL A 386 -21.59 3.70 -0.67
CA VAL A 386 -22.98 4.12 -0.89
C VAL A 386 -23.54 3.54 -2.18
N GLU A 387 -22.81 3.63 -3.29
CA GLU A 387 -23.20 3.06 -4.58
C GLU A 387 -23.44 1.55 -4.48
N ALA A 388 -22.57 0.82 -3.77
CA ALA A 388 -22.71 -0.61 -3.55
C ALA A 388 -23.93 -0.95 -2.67
N LEU A 389 -24.14 -0.22 -1.57
CA LEU A 389 -25.26 -0.44 -0.65
C LEU A 389 -26.62 -0.11 -1.26
N LEU A 390 -26.68 0.83 -2.22
CA LEU A 390 -27.87 1.14 -3.00
C LEU A 390 -28.04 0.27 -4.25
N GLY A 391 -27.01 -0.50 -4.61
CA GLY A 391 -26.96 -1.29 -5.83
C GLY A 391 -27.75 -2.60 -5.78
N THR A 392 -27.92 -3.22 -6.94
CA THR A 392 -28.65 -4.50 -7.11
C THR A 392 -27.94 -5.70 -6.48
N LYS A 393 -26.62 -5.62 -6.26
CA LYS A 393 -25.80 -6.69 -5.67
C LYS A 393 -25.67 -6.59 -4.15
N ARG A 394 -26.50 -5.79 -3.48
CA ARG A 394 -26.45 -5.57 -2.03
C ARG A 394 -26.39 -6.86 -1.20
N GLN A 395 -27.11 -7.91 -1.61
CA GLN A 395 -27.14 -9.20 -0.90
C GLN A 395 -25.77 -9.93 -0.89
N GLN A 396 -24.86 -9.57 -1.79
CA GLN A 396 -23.51 -10.14 -1.86
C GLN A 396 -22.50 -9.34 -1.03
N LEU A 397 -22.94 -8.22 -0.43
CA LEU A 397 -22.06 -7.35 0.36
C LEU A 397 -21.79 -7.95 1.73
N LYS A 398 -20.51 -7.90 2.09
CA LYS A 398 -20.02 -8.25 3.40
C LYS A 398 -18.97 -7.26 3.85
N PHE A 399 -19.00 -6.86 5.12
CA PHE A 399 -17.92 -6.13 5.74
C PHE A 399 -17.07 -7.13 6.52
N VAL A 400 -15.83 -7.26 6.10
CA VAL A 400 -14.86 -8.18 6.70
C VAL A 400 -13.97 -7.40 7.64
N VAL A 401 -13.97 -7.78 8.91
CA VAL A 401 -13.02 -7.24 9.89
C VAL A 401 -11.72 -8.05 9.82
N VAL A 402 -10.60 -7.35 9.67
CA VAL A 402 -9.26 -7.93 9.61
C VAL A 402 -8.56 -7.80 10.96
N ASP A 403 -7.60 -8.69 11.24
CA ASP A 403 -6.85 -8.68 12.51
C ASP A 403 -5.51 -7.93 12.39
N THR A 404 -5.16 -7.49 11.18
CA THR A 404 -3.98 -6.68 10.88
C THR A 404 -3.93 -5.45 11.82
N PRO A 405 -2.83 -5.24 12.57
CA PRO A 405 -2.74 -4.21 13.58
C PRO A 405 -2.41 -2.84 12.95
N THR A 406 -3.30 -2.34 12.08
CA THR A 406 -3.13 -1.07 11.35
C THR A 406 -2.86 0.11 12.28
N PHE A 407 -3.44 0.10 13.48
CA PHE A 407 -3.23 1.11 14.53
C PHE A 407 -1.76 1.27 14.95
N ALA A 408 -0.93 0.24 14.80
CA ALA A 408 0.50 0.28 15.14
C ALA A 408 1.34 0.89 14.00
N TYR A 409 0.90 0.70 12.75
CA TYR A 409 1.60 1.17 11.56
C TYR A 409 1.22 2.61 11.19
N GLU A 410 -0.07 2.95 11.24
CA GLU A 410 -0.60 4.24 10.77
C GLU A 410 0.12 5.45 11.38
N PRO A 411 0.32 5.56 12.71
CA PRO A 411 1.00 6.72 13.29
C PRO A 411 2.45 6.86 12.80
N ILE A 412 3.16 5.74 12.65
CA ILE A 412 4.56 5.73 12.21
C ILE A 412 4.65 6.16 10.74
N LEU A 413 3.81 5.56 9.89
CA LEU A 413 3.74 5.87 8.46
C LEU A 413 3.34 7.34 8.23
N GLN A 414 2.41 7.86 9.01
CA GLN A 414 2.00 9.27 8.95
C GLN A 414 3.18 10.19 9.30
N ARG A 415 3.92 9.91 10.38
CA ARG A 415 5.09 10.72 10.75
C ARG A 415 6.19 10.65 9.70
N LEU A 416 6.45 9.49 9.10
CA LEU A 416 7.42 9.37 8.00
C LEU A 416 7.06 10.24 6.78
N LYS A 417 5.76 10.43 6.50
CA LYS A 417 5.29 11.30 5.41
C LYS A 417 5.45 12.78 5.73
N GLU A 418 4.98 13.18 6.91
CA GLU A 418 4.93 14.59 7.35
C GLU A 418 6.30 15.18 7.66
N LEU A 419 7.23 14.35 8.12
CA LEU A 419 8.52 14.83 8.58
C LEU A 419 9.27 15.52 7.43
N ALA A 420 9.55 16.81 7.59
CA ALA A 420 10.30 17.58 6.61
C ALA A 420 11.81 17.34 6.78
N HIS A 421 12.28 17.42 8.03
CA HIS A 421 13.69 17.37 8.43
C HIS A 421 13.87 16.44 9.63
N VAL A 422 14.93 15.63 9.62
CA VAL A 422 15.32 14.75 10.74
C VAL A 422 16.60 15.33 11.34
N PRO A 423 16.57 15.88 12.57
CA PRO A 423 17.74 16.58 13.15
C PRO A 423 19.01 15.74 13.31
N ILE A 424 18.88 14.42 13.41
CA ILE A 424 19.99 13.49 13.65
C ILE A 424 20.26 12.58 12.45
N VAL A 425 19.84 12.98 11.25
CA VAL A 425 19.85 12.10 10.08
C VAL A 425 21.25 11.67 9.68
N ASP A 426 22.23 12.57 9.78
CA ASP A 426 23.61 12.27 9.43
C ASP A 426 24.22 11.25 10.41
N LEU A 427 23.83 11.30 11.69
CA LEU A 427 24.22 10.28 12.68
C LEU A 427 23.56 8.93 12.42
N LEU A 428 22.35 8.93 11.85
CA LEU A 428 21.63 7.70 11.52
C LEU A 428 22.13 7.05 10.22
N LEU A 429 22.50 7.86 9.22
CA LEU A 429 22.88 7.38 7.89
C LEU A 429 24.39 7.26 7.70
N ASP A 430 25.16 8.15 8.30
CA ASP A 430 26.62 8.24 8.15
C ASP A 430 27.30 8.42 9.53
N PRO A 431 27.13 7.46 10.47
CA PRO A 431 27.59 7.60 11.85
C PRO A 431 29.10 7.83 12.00
N THR A 432 29.91 7.30 11.08
CA THR A 432 31.37 7.50 11.06
C THR A 432 31.78 8.92 10.71
N GLU A 433 31.03 9.60 9.84
CA GLU A 433 31.31 10.99 9.48
C GLU A 433 30.74 11.95 10.53
N ALA A 434 29.53 11.68 11.01
CA ALA A 434 28.84 12.51 12.01
C ALA A 434 29.46 12.45 13.42
N ALA A 435 30.19 11.37 13.76
CA ALA A 435 31.00 11.30 14.98
C ALA A 435 32.18 12.30 14.99
N SER A 436 32.48 12.93 13.85
CA SER A 436 33.51 13.98 13.72
C SER A 436 32.98 15.37 14.05
N ASN A 437 31.65 15.56 14.12
CA ASN A 437 31.05 16.82 14.55
C ASN A 437 31.00 16.84 16.08
N GLU A 438 31.87 17.64 16.69
CA GLU A 438 31.84 17.89 18.13
C GLU A 438 30.53 18.60 18.49
N TYR A 439 29.74 17.98 19.37
CA TYR A 439 28.60 18.66 19.99
C TYR A 439 29.13 19.70 20.97
N GLU A 440 28.83 20.98 20.70
CA GLU A 440 29.13 22.05 21.64
C GLU A 440 27.95 22.23 22.60
N PRO A 441 28.07 21.82 23.88
CA PRO A 441 27.02 22.02 24.86
C PRO A 441 26.84 23.53 25.15
N PRO A 442 25.61 24.00 25.41
CA PRO A 442 25.39 25.36 25.90
C PRO A 442 26.23 25.66 27.15
N THR A 443 26.68 26.91 27.34
CA THR A 443 27.60 27.30 28.43
C THR A 443 27.13 26.87 29.82
N GLN A 444 25.81 26.89 30.07
CA GLN A 444 25.22 26.42 31.33
C GLN A 444 25.40 24.91 31.53
N LEU A 445 25.28 24.11 30.46
CA LEU A 445 25.50 22.67 30.49
C LEU A 445 27.00 22.34 30.59
N ALA A 446 27.88 23.14 29.96
CA ALA A 446 29.33 22.99 30.07
C ALA A 446 29.81 23.08 31.52
N ASN A 447 29.34 24.07 32.30
CA ASN A 447 29.69 24.21 33.72
C ASN A 447 29.22 23.01 34.58
N VAL A 448 28.05 22.47 34.25
CA VAL A 448 27.52 21.25 34.91
C VAL A 448 28.36 20.03 34.53
N LEU A 449 28.72 19.89 33.25
CA LEU A 449 29.58 18.81 32.76
C LEU A 449 30.95 18.82 33.43
N GLU A 450 31.61 19.98 33.54
CA GLU A 450 32.90 20.12 34.23
C GLU A 450 32.80 19.65 35.70
N SER A 451 31.72 20.02 36.39
CA SER A 451 31.47 19.60 37.77
C SER A 451 31.25 18.09 37.90
N LEU A 452 30.54 17.48 36.94
CA LEU A 452 30.31 16.03 36.90
C LEU A 452 31.59 15.25 36.57
N GLU A 453 32.42 15.77 35.67
CA GLU A 453 33.71 15.18 35.28
C GLU A 453 34.72 15.20 36.42
N ALA A 454 34.84 16.34 37.11
CA ALA A 454 35.69 16.47 38.29
C ALA A 454 35.30 15.48 39.39
N ALA A 455 34.01 15.21 39.57
CA ALA A 455 33.51 14.24 40.53
C ALA A 455 33.72 12.77 40.08
N SER A 456 33.68 12.50 38.77
CA SER A 456 33.95 11.19 38.18
C SER A 456 35.41 10.76 38.41
N LEU A 457 36.36 11.67 38.18
CA LEU A 457 37.80 11.46 38.45
C LEU A 457 38.10 11.08 39.91
N GLY A 458 37.28 11.56 40.86
CA GLY A 458 37.40 11.26 42.28
C GLY A 458 36.70 9.97 42.74
N SER A 459 36.04 9.21 41.86
CA SER A 459 35.17 8.07 42.21
C SER A 459 34.12 8.40 43.28
N LYS A 460 33.66 9.66 43.32
CA LYS A 460 32.72 10.16 44.34
C LYS A 460 31.27 10.04 43.88
N GLU A 461 30.39 9.91 44.85
CA GLU A 461 28.95 10.07 44.61
C GLU A 461 28.62 11.52 44.36
N VAL A 462 27.87 11.77 43.28
CA VAL A 462 27.34 13.09 42.98
C VAL A 462 25.87 13.12 43.33
N ASP A 463 25.46 14.10 44.14
CA ASP A 463 24.06 14.44 44.30
C ASP A 463 23.65 15.50 43.26
N LEU A 464 22.78 15.12 42.34
CA LEU A 464 22.30 16.02 41.28
C LEU A 464 21.33 17.08 41.82
N SER A 465 20.76 16.90 43.02
CA SER A 465 19.79 17.86 43.58
C SER A 465 20.42 19.22 43.85
N SER A 466 21.69 19.26 44.25
CA SER A 466 22.45 20.51 44.45
C SER A 466 22.82 21.20 43.13
N LEU A 467 22.87 20.46 42.02
CA LEU A 467 23.26 20.99 40.71
C LEU A 467 22.04 21.45 39.88
N LEU A 468 20.89 20.79 40.04
CA LEU A 468 19.68 21.01 39.25
C LEU A 468 18.51 21.59 40.07
N ALA A 469 18.76 21.99 41.33
CA ALA A 469 17.75 22.51 42.26
C ALA A 469 16.51 21.59 42.40
N LEU A 470 16.74 20.28 42.49
CA LEU A 470 15.66 19.28 42.61
C LEU A 470 15.24 19.10 44.07
N THR A 471 13.95 18.88 44.29
CA THR A 471 13.37 18.70 45.65
C THR A 471 13.71 17.35 46.29
N LYS A 472 14.18 16.37 45.52
CA LYS A 472 14.58 15.04 46.00
C LYS A 472 16.06 14.78 45.67
N PRO A 473 16.84 14.20 46.61
CA PRO A 473 18.24 13.86 46.36
C PRO A 473 18.35 12.74 45.32
N ILE A 474 19.12 12.98 44.26
CA ILE A 474 19.38 12.01 43.19
C ILE A 474 20.87 11.77 43.14
N ARG A 475 21.27 10.62 43.68
CA ARG A 475 22.67 10.26 43.79
C ARG A 475 23.10 9.29 42.69
N VAL A 476 24.18 9.64 41.99
CA VAL A 476 24.70 8.90 40.83
C VAL A 476 26.16 8.52 41.07
N ARG A 477 26.55 7.29 40.71
CA ARG A 477 27.90 6.73 40.91
C ARG A 477 28.34 5.84 39.75
N GLY A 478 29.65 5.73 39.56
CA GLY A 478 30.29 4.75 38.65
C GLY A 478 29.73 4.80 37.23
N ALA A 479 29.35 3.64 36.68
CA ALA A 479 28.82 3.51 35.33
C ALA A 479 27.59 4.40 35.03
N GLN A 480 26.79 4.75 36.04
CA GLN A 480 25.65 5.66 35.85
C GLN A 480 26.10 7.11 35.65
N LEU A 481 27.17 7.53 36.34
CA LEU A 481 27.75 8.86 36.23
C LEU A 481 28.47 9.00 34.88
N GLU A 482 29.25 7.98 34.49
CA GLU A 482 29.89 7.93 33.17
C GLU A 482 28.87 7.94 32.04
N SER A 483 27.78 7.17 32.15
CA SER A 483 26.71 7.16 31.15
C SER A 483 26.00 8.51 31.05
N LEU A 484 25.84 9.22 32.17
CA LEU A 484 25.25 10.56 32.21
C LEU A 484 26.17 11.58 31.53
N ILE A 485 27.45 11.60 31.87
CA ILE A 485 28.44 12.49 31.26
C ILE A 485 28.50 12.25 29.75
N ASN A 486 28.60 10.99 29.33
CA ASN A 486 28.64 10.63 27.91
C ASN A 486 27.32 11.02 27.20
N GLY A 487 26.16 10.79 27.83
CA GLY A 487 24.87 11.16 27.26
C GLY A 487 24.66 12.67 27.11
N LEU A 488 25.25 13.49 27.99
CA LEU A 488 25.17 14.96 27.95
C LEU A 488 26.22 15.58 27.00
N LYS A 489 27.31 14.87 26.70
CA LYS A 489 28.36 15.28 25.75
C LYS A 489 28.08 14.90 24.31
N SER A 490 27.14 13.99 24.08
CA SER A 490 26.89 13.45 22.75
C SER A 490 25.49 13.78 22.26
N THR A 491 25.37 14.06 20.97
CA THR A 491 24.08 14.24 20.27
C THR A 491 23.19 13.00 20.35
N ILE A 492 23.81 11.81 20.37
CA ILE A 492 23.16 10.51 20.60
C ILE A 492 23.98 9.72 21.62
N GLY A 493 23.32 9.19 22.65
CA GLY A 493 23.93 8.32 23.65
C GLY A 493 23.21 6.98 23.75
N GLN A 494 23.96 5.87 23.71
CA GLN A 494 23.41 4.53 23.96
C GLN A 494 23.71 4.09 25.39
N ILE A 495 22.69 4.07 26.25
CA ILE A 495 22.80 3.59 27.63
C ILE A 495 22.22 2.18 27.73
N GLN A 496 23.08 1.19 27.96
CA GLN A 496 22.67 -0.21 28.14
C GLN A 496 22.74 -0.59 29.61
N GLY A 497 21.64 -1.13 30.16
CA GLY A 497 21.63 -1.69 31.51
C GLY A 497 21.09 -3.12 31.52
N PRO A 498 21.86 -4.10 32.03
CA PRO A 498 21.33 -5.45 32.23
C PRO A 498 20.12 -5.47 33.19
N PRO A 499 19.31 -6.55 33.18
CA PRO A 499 18.15 -6.68 34.07
C PRO A 499 18.56 -6.50 35.54
N GLY A 500 17.94 -5.54 36.25
CA GLY A 500 18.25 -5.22 37.65
C GLY A 500 19.22 -4.05 37.85
N THR A 501 19.93 -3.62 36.79
CA THR A 501 20.61 -2.31 36.77
C THR A 501 19.52 -1.26 36.59
N LYS A 502 19.35 -0.37 37.56
CA LYS A 502 18.25 0.60 37.61
C LYS A 502 18.42 1.73 36.56
N VAL A 503 18.35 1.40 35.27
CA VAL A 503 18.26 2.38 34.18
C VAL A 503 17.06 3.31 34.36
N LEU A 504 15.99 2.79 34.98
CA LEU A 504 14.69 3.43 35.15
C LEU A 504 14.43 4.09 36.53
N ARG A 505 15.46 4.39 37.35
CA ARG A 505 15.28 5.34 38.48
C ARG A 505 15.55 6.79 38.05
N TRP A 506 15.22 7.10 36.80
CA TRP A 506 15.35 8.41 36.16
C TRP A 506 13.99 9.12 35.94
N ARG A 507 12.86 8.45 36.21
CA ARG A 507 11.56 9.13 36.29
C ARG A 507 11.48 9.84 37.65
N ALA A 508 11.53 11.16 37.64
CA ALA A 508 11.10 11.96 38.77
C ALA A 508 9.62 11.62 39.05
N ASP A 509 9.35 10.97 40.19
CA ASP A 509 8.00 10.87 40.72
C ASP A 509 7.54 12.27 41.12
N CYS A 510 6.92 13.00 40.18
CA CYS A 510 6.00 14.07 40.49
C CYS A 510 4.69 13.42 40.95
N ALA A 511 4.57 13.22 42.27
CA ALA A 511 3.28 12.93 42.89
C ALA A 511 2.49 14.24 43.03
N PRO A 512 1.15 14.23 42.84
CA PRO A 512 0.32 15.38 43.18
C PRO A 512 0.24 15.54 44.72
N ASP A 513 0.21 16.79 45.17
CA ASP A 513 0.16 17.20 46.59
C ASP A 513 -0.94 16.49 47.38
N PRO A 514 -0.65 16.02 48.62
CA PRO A 514 -1.67 15.55 49.54
C PRO A 514 -1.94 16.61 50.62
N GLU A 515 -2.83 17.57 50.37
CA GLU A 515 -3.48 18.32 51.44
C GLU A 515 -4.99 18.49 51.15
N ALA A 516 -5.78 17.59 51.73
CA ALA A 516 -7.13 17.87 52.22
C ALA A 516 -7.52 16.80 53.25
N HIS A 517 -7.43 17.16 54.53
CA HIS A 517 -7.88 16.35 55.66
C HIS A 517 -9.42 16.33 55.77
N GLY A 518 -9.99 15.18 56.14
CA GLY A 518 -11.32 15.06 56.78
C GLY A 518 -11.88 13.63 56.76
N PRO A 519 -12.56 13.12 57.83
CA PRO A 519 -12.23 11.81 58.41
C PRO A 519 -13.36 10.76 58.41
N SER A 520 -13.04 9.58 58.99
CA SER A 520 -13.88 8.39 59.29
C SER A 520 -13.83 7.30 58.21
N GLY A 521 -13.54 6.03 58.47
CA GLY A 521 -13.43 5.24 59.70
C GLY A 521 -13.53 3.76 59.30
N ALA A 522 -13.12 2.86 60.19
CA ALA A 522 -13.22 1.39 60.14
C ALA A 522 -12.08 0.60 59.45
N ARG A 523 -11.21 0.15 60.34
CA ARG A 523 -10.20 -0.91 60.32
C ARG A 523 -10.82 -2.29 60.05
N LEU A 524 -10.14 -3.14 59.27
CA LEU A 524 -10.01 -4.60 59.50
C LEU A 524 -8.69 -5.12 58.85
N GLU A 525 -8.04 -6.02 59.58
CA GLU A 525 -6.62 -6.42 59.59
C GLU A 525 -6.19 -7.38 58.45
N PRO A 526 -4.86 -7.59 58.25
CA PRO A 526 -4.26 -8.23 57.08
C PRO A 526 -3.95 -9.73 57.29
N HIS A 527 -3.89 -10.51 56.20
CA HIS A 527 -3.28 -11.83 56.20
C HIS A 527 -1.96 -11.83 55.43
N GLU A 528 -0.92 -12.27 56.13
CA GLU A 528 0.50 -12.35 55.79
C GLU A 528 0.87 -13.38 54.69
N PRO A 529 2.11 -13.29 54.15
CA PRO A 529 2.49 -13.86 52.86
C PRO A 529 3.11 -15.26 52.98
N ARG A 530 2.94 -16.08 51.94
CA ARG A 530 3.70 -17.33 51.77
C ARG A 530 4.91 -17.12 50.86
N THR A 531 6.08 -17.13 51.49
CA THR A 531 7.40 -17.30 50.90
C THR A 531 7.55 -18.72 50.34
N ARG A 532 8.15 -18.85 49.14
CA ARG A 532 8.79 -20.09 48.70
C ARG A 532 10.15 -19.78 48.10
N SER A 533 11.15 -20.17 48.86
CA SER A 533 12.57 -20.32 48.53
C SER A 533 12.80 -21.49 47.58
N VAL A 534 13.65 -21.31 46.55
CA VAL A 534 14.39 -22.39 45.88
C VAL A 534 15.79 -21.86 45.50
N PRO A 535 16.87 -22.68 45.60
CA PRO A 535 18.24 -22.21 45.78
C PRO A 535 19.09 -22.12 44.49
N ARG A 536 20.30 -21.58 44.68
CA ARG A 536 21.36 -21.29 43.70
C ARG A 536 22.07 -22.54 43.13
N ARG A 537 22.45 -22.38 41.84
CA ARG A 537 23.67 -22.79 41.11
C ARG A 537 24.11 -24.26 41.07
N LEU A 538 24.45 -24.70 39.86
CA LEU A 538 25.72 -25.36 39.52
C LEU A 538 26.08 -25.11 38.04
N ASP A 539 27.38 -25.11 37.80
CA ASP A 539 28.11 -24.52 36.68
C ASP A 539 28.08 -25.31 35.36
N GLY A 540 28.38 -24.62 34.27
CA GLY A 540 28.65 -25.22 32.95
C GLY A 540 29.36 -24.25 32.02
N HIS A 541 30.69 -24.41 31.92
CA HIS A 541 31.57 -23.74 30.96
C HIS A 541 31.15 -23.99 29.50
N TRP A 542 31.08 -22.94 28.66
CA TRP A 542 31.17 -23.09 27.20
C TRP A 542 31.98 -21.98 26.54
N HIS A 543 32.82 -22.43 25.61
CA HIS A 543 33.79 -21.69 24.82
C HIS A 543 33.15 -20.76 23.79
N ARG A 544 33.91 -19.69 23.50
CA ARG A 544 33.70 -18.63 22.51
C ARG A 544 33.96 -19.16 21.08
N GLN A 545 33.03 -19.00 20.14
CA GLN A 545 33.31 -18.81 18.70
C GLN A 545 32.04 -18.42 17.92
N GLY A 546 32.17 -17.50 16.96
CA GLY A 546 31.23 -17.32 15.85
C GLY A 546 30.48 -15.99 15.81
N ARG A 547 30.91 -15.09 14.92
CA ARG A 547 30.24 -13.83 14.52
C ARG A 547 29.06 -14.16 13.60
N HIS A 548 27.91 -13.50 13.76
CA HIS A 548 27.03 -13.08 12.67
C HIS A 548 26.22 -11.86 13.14
N GLY A 549 26.25 -10.79 12.34
CA GLY A 549 25.61 -9.52 12.65
C GLY A 549 24.11 -9.56 12.39
N GLU A 550 23.33 -9.15 13.38
CA GLU A 550 21.93 -8.77 13.24
C GLU A 550 21.85 -7.24 13.16
N ALA A 551 21.37 -6.70 12.04
CA ALA A 551 20.94 -5.32 11.95
C ALA A 551 19.57 -5.19 12.62
N ARG A 552 19.50 -4.54 13.79
CA ARG A 552 18.25 -4.16 14.45
C ARG A 552 17.89 -2.73 14.06
N ILE A 553 16.80 -2.56 13.33
CA ILE A 553 16.18 -1.25 13.10
C ILE A 553 15.39 -0.89 14.37
N GLN A 554 15.83 0.15 15.10
CA GLN A 554 15.12 0.72 16.24
C GLN A 554 14.43 2.01 15.81
N ALA A 555 13.09 1.98 15.72
CA ALA A 555 12.30 3.20 15.59
C ALA A 555 12.23 3.90 16.95
N LEU A 556 12.85 5.07 17.06
CA LEU A 556 12.73 5.98 18.21
C LEU A 556 11.80 7.14 17.81
N CYS A 557 10.61 7.17 18.41
CA CYS A 557 9.76 8.36 18.39
C CYS A 557 10.26 9.33 19.47
N THR A 558 10.61 10.55 19.08
CA THR A 558 10.82 11.67 20.00
C THR A 558 9.67 12.65 19.86
N ASP A 559 8.91 12.81 20.94
CA ASP A 559 7.90 13.87 21.08
C ASP A 559 8.59 15.18 21.45
N THR A 560 8.45 16.17 20.58
CA THR A 560 8.59 17.58 20.95
C THR A 560 7.35 18.32 20.45
N ASN A 561 6.43 18.62 21.36
CA ASN A 561 5.55 19.78 21.22
C ASN A 561 5.08 20.26 22.59
N ALA A 562 5.55 21.45 22.96
CA ALA A 562 4.93 22.28 23.98
C ALA A 562 3.85 23.14 23.29
N GLY A 563 2.59 22.95 23.68
CA GLY A 563 1.46 23.71 23.15
C GLY A 563 0.12 23.09 23.56
N ALA A 564 -0.48 23.66 24.60
CA ALA A 564 -1.67 23.23 25.34
C ALA A 564 -2.88 22.70 24.54
N GLY A 565 -3.52 21.65 25.10
CA GLY A 565 -4.89 21.24 24.77
C GLY A 565 -5.18 19.78 25.16
N ARG A 566 -6.03 19.56 26.17
CA ARG A 566 -6.32 18.26 26.81
C ARG A 566 -6.94 17.22 25.85
N LEU A 567 -6.55 15.95 26.02
CA LEU A 567 -7.43 14.81 26.31
C LEU A 567 -6.59 13.56 26.62
N HIS A 568 -6.84 12.96 27.79
CA HIS A 568 -6.17 11.78 28.32
C HIS A 568 -6.95 10.51 27.97
N GLU A 569 -6.30 9.52 27.34
CA GLU A 569 -6.55 8.10 27.65
C GLU A 569 -5.33 7.26 27.22
N ILE A 570 -4.61 6.67 28.19
CA ILE A 570 -3.42 5.83 27.94
C ILE A 570 -3.83 4.36 28.08
N ALA A 571 -3.91 3.64 26.96
CA ALA A 571 -3.98 2.18 26.96
C ALA A 571 -2.57 1.58 27.02
N ARG A 572 -2.29 0.79 28.07
CA ARG A 572 -1.07 -0.06 28.15
C ARG A 572 -1.28 -1.33 27.34
N VAL A 573 -0.39 -1.62 26.39
CA VAL A 573 -0.33 -2.93 25.73
C VAL A 573 1.09 -3.51 25.88
N SER A 574 1.19 -4.68 26.50
CA SER A 574 2.39 -5.53 26.48
C SER A 574 2.27 -6.54 25.35
N VAL A 575 3.16 -6.49 24.36
CA VAL A 575 3.28 -7.52 23.33
C VAL A 575 4.35 -8.53 23.78
N ARG A 576 3.92 -9.77 24.05
CA ARG A 576 4.82 -10.92 24.27
C ARG A 576 4.94 -11.67 22.94
N ALA A 577 6.03 -11.45 22.20
CA ALA A 577 6.39 -12.30 21.08
C ALA A 577 6.89 -13.66 21.61
N ARG A 578 6.20 -14.76 21.28
CA ARG A 578 6.69 -16.12 21.50
C ARG A 578 7.41 -16.59 20.23
N SER A 579 8.71 -16.80 20.32
CA SER A 579 9.48 -17.55 19.32
C SER A 579 9.09 -19.04 19.40
N MET A 580 8.59 -19.61 18.31
CA MET A 580 8.47 -21.06 18.11
C MET A 580 9.45 -21.46 17.00
N VAL A 581 10.61 -21.99 17.39
CA VAL A 581 11.48 -22.76 16.49
C VAL A 581 11.20 -24.24 16.76
N ARG A 582 10.67 -24.97 15.77
CA ARG A 582 10.61 -26.43 15.77
C ARG A 582 11.83 -26.97 15.00
N PRO A 583 12.56 -27.97 15.51
CA PRO A 583 13.59 -28.64 14.71
C PRO A 583 12.96 -29.66 13.75
N GLN A 584 13.31 -29.59 12.48
CA GLN A 584 13.08 -30.66 11.50
C GLN A 584 14.10 -31.79 11.73
N LYS A 585 13.60 -33.02 11.87
CA LYS A 585 14.42 -34.24 11.81
C LYS A 585 14.70 -34.57 10.34
N THR A 586 15.97 -34.65 9.96
CA THR A 586 16.41 -35.25 8.70
C THR A 586 16.44 -36.78 8.84
N GLN A 587 15.76 -37.48 7.94
CA GLN A 587 15.92 -38.92 7.71
C GLN A 587 17.06 -39.12 6.70
N SER A 588 18.11 -39.84 7.10
CA SER A 588 19.13 -40.39 6.20
C SER A 588 18.66 -41.75 5.67
N GLY A 589 18.45 -41.85 4.36
CA GLY A 589 18.41 -43.11 3.63
C GLY A 589 19.84 -43.60 3.37
N GLY A 590 20.05 -44.91 3.54
CA GLY A 590 21.31 -45.57 3.20
C GLY A 590 21.38 -45.93 1.72
N GLU A 591 22.59 -45.84 1.17
CA GLU A 591 23.41 -46.98 0.72
C GLU A 591 24.88 -46.61 0.88
#